data_AF-A0AAX1G2T9-F1
#
_entry.id   AF-A0AAX1G2T9-F1
#
_cell.length_a   1.000
_cell.length_b   1.000
_cell.length_c   1.000
_cell.angle_alpha   90.00
_cell.angle_beta   90.00
_cell.angle_gamma   90.00
#
_symmetry.space_group_name_H-M   'P 1'
#
loop_
_entity.id
_entity.type
_entity.pdbx_description
1 polymer ?
#
loop_
_entity_poly.entity_id
_entity_poly.type
_entity_poly.pdbx_seq_one_letter_code
_entity_poly.pdbx_strand_id
1 'polypeptide(L)'
;MSTLKQLLASRTAESRRCIEEMAEEMLFEAHLHQLREALNISQQELAKTLGISQPSVAAIEGRGNELKISTLKRYVEAMGGTLRLDVELPGGKHVGFTV
;
A
#
# COMPACT_ATOMS: atom_id res chain seq x y z
N MET A 1 -11.08 28.54 4.40
CA MET A 1 -10.05 27.52 4.12
C MET A 1 -10.27 27.01 2.70
N SER A 2 -9.24 27.07 1.85
CA SER A 2 -9.35 26.54 0.47
C SER A 2 -9.45 25.03 0.51
N THR A 3 -10.39 24.45 -0.24
CA THR A 3 -10.53 22.98 -0.32
C THR A 3 -9.43 22.39 -1.20
N LEU A 4 -9.06 21.13 -0.94
CA LEU A 4 -8.02 20.41 -1.71
C LEU A 4 -8.27 20.50 -3.23
N LYS A 5 -9.54 20.38 -3.65
CA LYS A 5 -9.95 20.54 -5.05
C LYS A 5 -9.60 21.92 -5.64
N GLN A 6 -9.74 23.00 -4.87
CA GLN A 6 -9.44 24.36 -5.34
C GLN A 6 -7.93 24.59 -5.47
N LEU A 7 -7.13 24.02 -4.57
CA LEU A 7 -5.67 24.12 -4.63
C LEU A 7 -5.12 23.32 -5.82
N LEU A 8 -5.61 22.11 -6.08
CA LEU A 8 -5.25 21.32 -7.26
C LEU A 8 -5.68 22.02 -8.57
N ALA A 9 -6.87 22.62 -8.61
CA ALA A 9 -7.35 23.37 -9.76
C ALA A 9 -6.51 24.61 -10.12
N SER A 10 -5.78 25.18 -9.16
CA SER A 10 -4.87 26.31 -9.40
C SER A 10 -3.47 25.92 -9.91
N ARG A 11 -3.14 24.62 -9.95
CA ARG A 11 -1.83 24.11 -10.39
C ARG A 11 -1.79 23.77 -11.89
N THR A 12 -0.60 23.83 -12.49
CA THR A 12 -0.33 23.43 -13.88
C THR A 12 -0.52 21.92 -14.08
N ALA A 13 -0.76 21.48 -15.32
CA ALA A 13 -0.98 20.06 -15.63
C ALA A 13 0.23 19.17 -15.23
N GLU A 14 1.46 19.64 -15.43
CA GLU A 14 2.66 18.91 -15.00
C GLU A 14 2.79 18.85 -13.47
N SER A 15 2.46 19.94 -12.77
CA SER A 15 2.45 19.93 -11.30
C SER A 15 1.38 18.99 -10.76
N ARG A 16 0.21 18.88 -11.42
CA ARG A 16 -0.83 17.92 -11.02
C ARG A 16 -0.36 16.48 -11.22
N ARG A 17 0.24 16.15 -12.36
CA ARG A 17 0.81 14.81 -12.60
C ARG A 17 1.88 14.44 -11.58
N CYS A 18 2.83 15.32 -11.30
CA CYS A 18 3.87 15.08 -10.31
C CYS A 18 3.28 14.87 -8.89
N ILE A 19 2.24 15.64 -8.53
CA ILE A 19 1.53 15.47 -7.27
C ILE A 19 0.75 14.15 -7.25
N GLU A 20 0.11 13.75 -8.36
CA GLU A 20 -0.62 12.48 -8.48
C GLU A 20 0.33 11.28 -8.39
N GLU A 21 1.46 11.29 -9.10
CA GLU A 21 2.50 10.26 -9.03
C GLU A 21 3.08 10.15 -7.61
N MET A 22 3.46 11.28 -6.99
CA MET A 22 3.92 11.27 -5.59
C MET A 22 2.84 10.79 -4.62
N ALA A 23 1.57 11.15 -4.86
CA ALA A 23 0.46 10.70 -4.02
C ALA A 23 0.22 9.20 -4.17
N GLU A 24 0.31 8.64 -5.39
CA GLU A 24 0.21 7.20 -5.62
C GLU A 24 1.33 6.42 -4.94
N GLU A 25 2.57 6.90 -5.00
CA GLU A 25 3.70 6.30 -4.27
C GLU A 25 3.49 6.34 -2.75
N MET A 26 3.08 7.49 -2.21
CA MET A 26 2.79 7.65 -0.77
C MET A 26 1.59 6.82 -0.31
N LEU A 27 0.59 6.62 -1.17
CA LEU A 27 -0.59 5.81 -0.87
C LEU A 27 -0.21 4.34 -0.69
N PHE A 28 0.71 3.80 -1.50
CA PHE A 28 1.12 2.39 -1.37
C PHE A 28 1.82 2.11 -0.03
N GLU A 29 2.70 3.00 0.41
CA GLU A 29 3.34 2.93 1.75
C GLU A 29 2.32 3.03 2.89
N ALA A 30 1.29 3.87 2.72
CA ALA A 30 0.24 4.05 3.73
C ALA A 30 -0.71 2.83 3.82
N HIS A 31 -0.94 2.10 2.72
CA HIS A 31 -1.99 1.08 2.67
C HIS A 31 -1.75 -0.13 3.59
N LEU A 32 -0.51 -0.64 3.69
CA LEU A 32 -0.23 -1.80 4.56
C LEU A 32 -0.39 -1.45 6.04
N HIS A 33 0.11 -0.29 6.42
CA HIS A 33 -0.05 0.24 7.77
C HIS A 33 -1.53 0.40 8.15
N GLN A 34 -2.30 1.06 7.28
CA GLN A 34 -3.73 1.27 7.46
C GLN A 34 -4.51 -0.05 7.55
N LEU A 35 -4.15 -1.04 6.72
CA LEU A 35 -4.80 -2.34 6.74
C LEU A 35 -4.50 -3.10 8.05
N ARG A 36 -3.27 -3.03 8.55
CA ARG A 36 -2.90 -3.61 9.85
C ARG A 36 -3.66 -2.91 11.00
N GLU A 37 -3.76 -1.58 10.99
CA GLU A 37 -4.52 -0.83 11.99
C GLU A 37 -6.02 -1.14 11.94
N ALA A 38 -6.61 -1.28 10.76
CA ALA A 38 -8.01 -1.66 10.59
C ALA A 38 -8.32 -3.04 11.20
N LEU A 39 -7.33 -3.94 11.24
CA LEU A 39 -7.42 -5.25 11.88
C LEU A 39 -7.05 -5.24 13.37
N ASN A 40 -6.69 -4.07 13.94
CA ASN A 40 -6.22 -3.91 15.32
C ASN A 40 -5.01 -4.78 15.69
N ILE A 41 -4.12 -5.04 14.73
CA ILE A 41 -2.90 -5.84 14.93
C ILE A 41 -1.73 -4.89 15.18
N SER A 42 -0.94 -5.10 16.22
CA SER A 42 0.29 -4.32 16.43
C SER A 42 1.44 -4.81 15.54
N GLN A 43 2.42 -3.94 15.26
CA GLN A 43 3.63 -4.35 14.54
C GLN A 43 4.39 -5.48 15.27
N GLN A 44 4.32 -5.51 16.60
CA GLN A 44 4.97 -6.55 17.42
C GLN A 44 4.25 -7.90 17.31
N GLU A 45 2.92 -7.91 17.30
CA GLU A 45 2.14 -9.13 17.10
C GLU A 45 2.37 -9.69 15.70
N LEU A 46 2.34 -8.83 14.67
CA LEU A 46 2.60 -9.26 13.30
C LEU A 46 4.02 -9.78 13.11
N ALA A 47 5.01 -9.15 13.76
CA ALA A 47 6.40 -9.61 13.75
C ALA A 47 6.53 -11.02 14.35
N LYS A 48 5.82 -11.29 15.47
CA LYS A 48 5.78 -12.62 16.09
C LYS A 48 5.18 -13.65 15.15
N THR A 49 4.04 -13.35 14.52
CA THR A 49 3.38 -14.26 13.56
C THR A 49 4.26 -14.56 12.35
N LEU A 50 4.98 -13.55 11.85
CA LEU A 50 5.88 -13.68 10.70
C LEU A 50 7.23 -14.32 11.03
N GLY A 51 7.58 -14.44 12.31
CA GLY A 51 8.89 -14.90 12.77
C GLY A 51 10.03 -13.94 12.42
N ILE A 52 9.75 -12.63 12.38
CA ILE A 52 10.73 -11.58 12.04
C ILE A 52 10.80 -10.52 13.15
N SER A 53 11.72 -9.57 13.03
CA SER A 53 11.84 -8.47 14.00
C SER A 53 10.79 -7.38 13.76
N GLN A 54 10.38 -6.67 14.82
CA GLN A 54 9.47 -5.51 14.67
C GLN A 54 10.04 -4.40 13.77
N PRO A 55 11.35 -4.07 13.80
CA PRO A 55 11.93 -3.15 12.82
C PRO A 55 11.81 -3.66 11.37
N SER A 56 11.84 -4.98 11.15
CA SER A 56 11.60 -5.56 9.82
C SER A 56 10.16 -5.34 9.36
N VAL A 57 9.17 -5.41 10.26
CA VAL A 57 7.77 -5.07 9.95
C VAL A 57 7.63 -3.58 9.61
N ALA A 58 8.25 -2.70 10.40
CA ALA A 58 8.25 -1.26 10.10
C ALA A 58 8.92 -0.94 8.76
N ALA A 59 10.02 -1.64 8.42
CA ALA A 59 10.67 -1.51 7.13
C ALA A 59 9.82 -2.06 5.97
N ILE A 60 9.02 -3.10 6.19
CA ILE A 60 8.06 -3.61 5.20
C ILE A 60 6.95 -2.59 4.94
N GLU A 61 6.40 -1.98 6.00
CA GLU A 61 5.38 -0.93 5.89
C GLU A 61 5.94 0.35 5.23
N GLY A 62 7.21 0.69 5.46
CA GLY A 62 7.82 1.93 4.96
C GLY A 62 8.58 1.84 3.62
N ARG A 63 8.67 0.67 2.97
CA ARG A 63 9.42 0.48 1.70
C ARG A 63 8.51 0.18 0.50
N GLY A 64 7.25 0.58 0.59
CA GLY A 64 6.14 0.22 -0.32
C GLY A 64 6.54 -0.29 -1.71
N ASN A 65 7.24 0.51 -2.51
CA ASN A 65 7.52 0.22 -3.92
C ASN A 65 8.55 -0.90 -4.19
N GLU A 66 9.36 -1.33 -3.21
CA GLU A 66 10.38 -2.38 -3.39
C GLU A 66 9.95 -3.76 -2.84
N LEU A 67 8.71 -3.88 -2.39
CA LEU A 67 8.28 -5.06 -1.65
C LEU A 67 7.96 -6.23 -2.59
N LYS A 68 8.66 -7.36 -2.39
CA LYS A 68 8.36 -8.59 -3.13
C LYS A 68 6.93 -9.07 -2.85
N ILE A 69 6.24 -9.55 -3.89
CA ILE A 69 4.90 -10.14 -3.77
C ILE A 69 4.85 -11.28 -2.74
N SER A 70 5.92 -12.09 -2.66
CA SER A 70 6.05 -13.15 -1.64
C SER A 70 6.02 -12.61 -0.20
N THR A 71 6.54 -11.41 0.02
CA THR A 71 6.54 -10.75 1.34
C THR A 71 5.16 -10.20 1.64
N LEU A 72 4.50 -9.56 0.67
CA LEU A 72 3.11 -9.11 0.77
C LEU A 72 2.17 -10.26 1.10
N LYS A 73 2.32 -11.40 0.42
CA LYS A 73 1.53 -12.60 0.67
C LYS A 73 1.65 -13.04 2.13
N ARG A 74 2.88 -13.27 2.60
CA ARG A 74 3.13 -13.68 3.99
C ARG A 74 2.59 -12.67 4.99
N TYR A 75 2.75 -11.37 4.72
CA TYR A 75 2.26 -10.29 5.57
C TYR A 75 0.73 -10.32 5.68
N VAL A 76 0.02 -10.42 4.56
CA VAL A 76 -1.46 -10.49 4.51
C VAL A 76 -1.98 -11.78 5.16
N GLU A 77 -1.35 -12.93 4.88
CA GLU A 77 -1.72 -14.21 5.48
C GLU A 77 -1.50 -14.22 7.01
N ALA A 78 -0.42 -13.58 7.49
CA ALA A 78 -0.16 -13.44 8.92
C ALA A 78 -1.19 -12.56 9.64
N MET A 79 -1.91 -11.71 8.91
CA MET A 79 -3.07 -10.97 9.42
C MET A 79 -4.39 -11.73 9.24
N GLY A 80 -4.37 -12.95 8.70
CA GLY A 80 -5.56 -13.76 8.42
C GLY A 80 -6.28 -13.39 7.12
N GLY A 81 -5.65 -12.59 6.26
CA GLY A 81 -6.18 -12.21 4.95
C GLY A 81 -5.75 -13.15 3.82
N THR A 82 -6.28 -12.89 2.63
CA THR A 82 -5.84 -13.56 1.39
C THR A 82 -5.40 -12.50 0.38
N LEU A 83 -4.19 -12.63 -0.14
CA LEU A 83 -3.68 -11.70 -1.15
C LEU A 83 -4.26 -12.03 -2.53
N ARG A 84 -4.93 -11.05 -3.15
CA ARG A 84 -5.37 -11.12 -4.53
C ARG A 84 -4.70 -9.99 -5.30
N LEU A 85 -4.04 -10.33 -6.41
CA LEU A 85 -3.53 -9.36 -7.36
C LEU A 85 -4.56 -9.14 -8.44
N ASP A 86 -4.86 -7.89 -8.72
CA ASP A 86 -5.67 -7.48 -9.86
C ASP A 86 -4.79 -6.75 -10.86
N VAL A 87 -4.87 -7.14 -12.13
CA VAL A 87 -4.08 -6.57 -13.23
C VAL A 87 -5.03 -5.95 -14.23
N GLU A 88 -4.93 -4.64 -14.40
CA GLU A 88 -5.62 -3.92 -15.47
C GLU A 88 -4.80 -4.02 -16.77
N LEU A 89 -5.42 -4.59 -17.80
CA LEU A 89 -4.86 -4.73 -19.13
C LEU A 89 -5.31 -3.57 -20.04
N PRO A 90 -4.58 -3.29 -21.13
CA PRO A 90 -5.02 -2.32 -22.13
C PRO A 90 -6.46 -2.59 -22.59
N GLY A 91 -7.29 -1.54 -22.59
CA GLY A 91 -8.71 -1.64 -22.91
C GLY A 91 -9.64 -1.84 -21.71
N GLY A 92 -9.13 -1.69 -20.48
CA GLY A 92 -9.94 -1.71 -19.25
C GLY A 92 -10.36 -3.12 -18.82
N LYS A 93 -9.64 -4.16 -19.28
CA LYS A 93 -9.91 -5.54 -18.89
C LYS A 93 -9.13 -5.86 -17.62
N HIS A 94 -9.82 -6.32 -16.57
CA HIS A 94 -9.20 -6.75 -15.32
C HIS A 94 -8.98 -8.27 -15.28
N VAL A 95 -7.82 -8.70 -14.79
CA VAL A 95 -7.50 -10.10 -14.52
C VAL A 95 -7.00 -10.22 -13.09
N GLY A 96 -7.82 -10.82 -12.23
CA GLY A 96 -7.50 -11.03 -10.83
C GLY A 96 -7.15 -12.48 -10.49
N PHE A 97 -6.04 -12.70 -9.77
CA PHE A 97 -5.65 -14.03 -9.28
C PHE A 97 -5.13 -13.98 -7.84
N THR A 98 -5.37 -15.07 -7.11
CA THR A 98 -4.87 -15.26 -5.75
C THR A 98 -3.42 -15.70 -5.79
N VAL A 99 -2.58 -15.13 -4.91
CA VAL A 99 -1.14 -15.45 -4.85
C VAL A 99 -0.76 -16.20 -3.61
#